data_AF-A0A6C0IJ45-F1
#
_entry.id   AF-A0A6C0IJ45-F1
#
_cell.length_a   1.000
_cell.length_b   1.000
_cell.length_c   1.000
_cell.angle_alpha   90.00
_cell.angle_beta   90.00
_cell.angle_gamma   90.00
#
_symmetry.space_group_name_H-M   'P 1'
#
loop_
_entity.id
_entity.type
_entity.pdbx_description
1 polymer ?
#
loop_
_entity_poly.entity_id
_entity_poly.type
_entity_poly.pdbx_seq_one_letter_code
_entity_poly.pdbx_strand_id
1 'polypeptide(L)' 'MDAPQYDIDIMTQVTGMLHSLPHDDQTPDYKKIMMMVHTYLLRNCKHCIATDYIDTDVESGQTIKYCEKCYLTFD' A
#
# COMPACT_ATOMS: atom_id res chain seq x y z
N MET A 1 -1.23 4.98 -21.97
CA MET A 1 0.10 4.48 -21.59
C MET A 1 -0.02 4.02 -20.17
N ASP A 2 0.07 2.72 -19.94
CA ASP A 2 0.09 2.19 -18.59
C ASP A 2 1.44 2.57 -17.96
N ALA A 3 1.48 2.92 -16.67
CA ALA A 3 2.78 3.05 -16.00
C ALA A 3 3.58 1.77 -16.26
N PRO A 4 4.88 1.87 -16.61
CA PRO A 4 5.71 0.68 -16.73
C PRO A 4 5.53 -0.15 -15.47
N GLN A 5 5.25 -1.45 -15.61
CA GLN A 5 5.08 -2.37 -14.46
C GLN A 5 6.20 -2.19 -13.43
N TYR A 6 7.41 -1.87 -13.91
CA TYR A 6 8.57 -1.53 -13.10
C TYR A 6 8.37 -0.35 -12.13
N ASP A 7 7.68 0.72 -12.53
CA ASP A 7 7.42 1.86 -11.65
C ASP A 7 6.51 1.44 -10.48
N ILE A 8 5.52 0.57 -10.74
CA ILE A 8 4.65 0.02 -9.71
C ILE A 8 5.45 -0.82 -8.72
N ASP A 9 6.35 -1.66 -9.22
CA ASP A 9 7.20 -2.51 -8.37
C ASP A 9 8.10 -1.66 -7.46
N ILE A 10 8.75 -0.62 -8.03
CA ILE A 10 9.60 0.31 -7.27
C ILE A 10 8.77 1.09 -6.25
N MET A 11 7.62 1.64 -6.63
CA MET A 11 6.77 2.41 -5.71
C MET A 11 6.20 1.54 -4.58
N THR A 12 5.95 0.27 -4.85
CA THR A 12 5.56 -0.72 -3.84
C THR A 12 6.68 -0.95 -2.84
N GLN A 13 7.92 -1.11 -3.30
CA GLN A 13 9.09 -1.20 -2.42
C GLN A 13 9.29 0.07 -1.58
N VAL A 14 9.13 1.24 -2.19
CA VAL A 14 9.20 2.54 -1.50
C VAL A 14 8.15 2.62 -0.39
N THR A 15 6.92 2.15 -0.64
CA THR A 15 5.87 2.13 0.39
C THR A 15 6.31 1.31 1.61
N GLY A 16 6.88 0.13 1.40
CA GLY A 16 7.41 -0.70 2.50
C GLY A 16 8.52 0.00 3.30
N MET A 17 9.44 0.69 2.61
CA MET A 17 10.47 1.49 3.28
C MET A 17 9.88 2.66 4.07
N LEU A 18 8.87 3.34 3.52
CA LEU A 18 8.22 4.47 4.17
C LEU A 18 7.42 4.06 5.41
N HIS A 19 6.85 2.85 5.42
CA HIS A 19 6.15 2.31 6.58
C HIS A 19 7.08 1.88 7.73
N SER A 20 8.40 1.88 7.51
CA SER A 20 9.38 1.50 8.53
C SER A 20 9.65 2.60 9.57
N LEU A 21 9.27 3.86 9.29
CA LEU A 21 9.39 4.96 10.25
C LEU A 21 8.15 5.04 11.16
N PRO A 22 8.30 4.96 12.50
CA PRO A 22 7.17 5.07 13.43
C PRO A 22 6.37 6.36 13.23
N HIS A 23 5.05 6.28 13.42
CA HIS A 23 4.14 7.40 13.14
C HIS A 23 4.50 8.69 13.89
N ASP A 24 4.96 8.54 15.13
CA ASP A 24 5.33 9.66 16.01
C ASP A 24 6.57 10.41 15.52
N ASP A 25 7.42 9.75 14.71
CA ASP A 25 8.65 10.31 14.14
C ASP A 25 8.43 10.87 12.72
N GLN A 26 7.22 10.75 12.17
CA GLN A 26 6.92 11.21 10.81
C GLN A 26 6.64 12.71 10.77
N THR A 27 7.53 13.44 10.11
CA THR A 27 7.34 14.87 9.82
C THR A 27 6.18 15.10 8.83
N PRO A 28 5.62 16.32 8.76
CA PRO A 28 4.59 16.65 7.76
C PRO A 28 5.01 16.37 6.31
N ASP A 29 6.26 16.67 5.97
CA ASP A 29 6.79 16.41 4.62
C ASP A 29 6.93 14.91 4.35
N TYR A 30 7.32 14.12 5.34
CA TYR A 30 7.36 12.67 5.22
C TYR A 30 5.99 12.08 4.93
N LYS A 31 4.96 12.51 5.69
CA LYS A 31 3.56 12.11 5.46
C LYS A 31 3.08 12.52 4.07
N LYS A 32 3.51 13.67 3.57
CA LYS A 32 3.21 14.12 2.21
C LYS A 32 3.82 13.19 1.15
N ILE A 33 5.07 12.75 1.33
CA ILE A 33 5.72 11.79 0.42
C ILE A 33 4.96 10.46 0.43
N MET A 34 4.63 9.94 1.62
CA MET A 34 3.81 8.72 1.75
C MET A 34 2.48 8.83 0.99
N MET A 35 1.77 9.94 1.18
CA MET A 35 0.51 10.21 0.48
C MET A 35 0.71 10.28 -1.04
N MET A 36 1.80 10.88 -1.51
CA MET A 36 2.10 10.97 -2.94
C MET A 36 2.38 9.60 -3.56
N VAL A 37 3.16 8.74 -2.89
CA VAL A 37 3.42 7.36 -3.33
C VAL A 37 2.13 6.54 -3.35
N HIS A 38 1.33 6.61 -2.29
CA HIS A 38 0.02 5.96 -2.22
C HIS A 38 -0.89 6.41 -3.38
N THR A 39 -0.97 7.73 -3.62
CA THR A 39 -1.77 8.30 -4.71
C THR A 39 -1.29 7.85 -6.09
N TYR A 40 0.03 7.74 -6.27
CA TYR A 40 0.62 7.24 -7.51
C TYR A 40 0.19 5.79 -7.76
N LEU A 41 0.35 4.91 -6.77
CA LEU A 41 -0.02 3.50 -6.88
C LEU A 41 -1.53 3.33 -7.14
N LEU A 42 -2.37 4.10 -6.42
CA LEU A 42 -3.82 4.06 -6.57
C LEU A 42 -4.26 4.39 -7.99
N ARG A 43 -3.64 5.37 -8.64
CA ARG A 43 -4.02 5.85 -9.98
C ARG A 43 -3.43 5.04 -11.12
N ASN A 44 -2.22 4.51 -10.94
CA ASN A 44 -1.42 3.96 -12.03
C ASN A 44 -1.35 2.43 -12.02
N CYS A 45 -1.57 1.78 -10.88
CA CYS A 45 -1.63 0.33 -10.84
C CYS A 45 -2.94 -0.14 -11.50
N LYS A 46 -2.84 -1.11 -12.41
CA LYS A 46 -4.00 -1.91 -12.84
C LYS A 46 -4.32 -2.94 -11.76
N HIS A 47 -5.12 -2.51 -10.79
CA HIS A 47 -5.37 -3.27 -9.57
C HIS A 47 -5.92 -4.66 -9.85
N CYS A 48 -5.32 -5.65 -9.19
CA CYS A 48 -5.81 -7.03 -9.14
C CYS A 48 -6.29 -7.26 -7.72
N ILE A 49 -7.58 -7.00 -7.47
CA ILE A 49 -8.13 -7.02 -6.11
C ILE A 49 -8.42 -8.46 -5.71
N ALA A 50 -7.73 -8.91 -4.66
CA ALA A 50 -8.01 -10.13 -3.93
C ALA A 50 -8.81 -9.79 -2.66
N THR A 51 -9.51 -10.79 -2.12
CA THR A 51 -10.23 -10.71 -0.85
C THR A 51 -9.80 -11.90 0.00
N ASP A 52 -9.22 -11.61 1.16
CA ASP A 52 -8.74 -12.63 2.09
C ASP A 52 -9.35 -12.41 3.47
N TYR A 53 -9.46 -13.49 4.23
CA TYR A 53 -9.74 -13.45 5.66
C TYR A 53 -8.42 -13.63 6.41
N ILE A 54 -8.05 -12.63 7.22
CA ILE A 54 -6.84 -12.68 8.04
C ILE A 54 -7.21 -12.80 9.51
N ASP A 55 -6.55 -13.71 10.21
CA ASP A 55 -6.64 -13.81 11.66
C ASP A 55 -5.84 -12.65 12.27
N THR A 56 -6.49 -11.85 13.12
CA THR A 56 -5.88 -10.72 13.83
C THR A 56 -5.59 -11.01 15.29
N ASP A 57 -6.28 -12.01 15.85
CA ASP A 57 -6.06 -12.55 17.20
C ASP A 57 -6.52 -14.02 17.24
N VAL A 58 -6.33 -14.70 18.36
CA VAL A 58 -6.74 -16.11 18.57
C VAL A 58 -8.24 -16.33 18.31
N GLU A 59 -9.07 -15.32 18.62
CA GLU A 59 -10.54 -15.40 18.48
C GLU A 59 -11.12 -14.39 17.47
N SER A 60 -10.27 -13.60 16.81
CA SER A 60 -10.74 -12.53 15.91
C SER A 60 -10.00 -12.54 14.59
N GLY A 61 -10.72 -12.19 13.53
CA GLY A 61 -10.16 -11.98 12.21
C GLY A 61 -11.01 -11.01 11.42
N GLN A 62 -10.46 -10.53 10.32
CA GLN A 62 -11.11 -9.56 9.45
C GLN A 62 -10.95 -9.95 7.99
N THR A 63 -11.99 -9.69 7.21
CA THR A 63 -11.92 -9.76 5.76
C THR A 63 -11.27 -8.49 5.24
N ILE A 64 -10.17 -8.62 4.52
CA ILE A 64 -9.49 -7.51 3.86
C ILE A 64 -9.63 -7.64 2.35
N LYS A 65 -9.67 -6.51 1.64
CA LYS A 65 -9.43 -6.49 0.20
C LYS A 65 -8.15 -5.73 -0.09
N TYR A 66 -7.34 -6.27 -0.98
CA TYR A 66 -6.06 -5.66 -1.34
C TYR A 66 -5.69 -5.96 -2.78
N CYS A 67 -4.82 -5.14 -3.34
CA CYS A 67 -4.25 -5.40 -4.66
C CYS A 67 -3.05 -6.35 -4.56
N GLU A 68 -3.07 -7.48 -5.25
CA GLU A 68 -1.96 -8.46 -5.25
C GLU A 68 -0.65 -7.91 -5.84
N LYS A 69 -0.73 -6.80 -6.59
CA LYS A 69 0.44 -6.21 -7.27
C LYS A 69 1.12 -5.11 -6.46
N CYS A 70 0.33 -4.22 -5.86
CA CYS A 70 0.86 -3.04 -5.15
C CYS A 70 0.54 -3.03 -3.66
N TYR A 71 -0.19 -4.03 -3.16
CA TYR A 71 -0.56 -4.24 -1.77
C TYR A 71 -1.35 -3.11 -1.10
N LEU A 72 -1.88 -2.15 -1.87
CA LEU A 72 -2.86 -1.21 -1.35
C LEU A 72 -4.11 -1.96 -0.89
N THR A 73 -4.64 -1.59 0.26
CA THR A 73 -5.90 -2.10 0.80
C THR A 73 -7.08 -1.24 0.34
N PHE A 74 -8.23 -1.87 0.21
CA PHE A 74 -9.48 -1.27 -0.24
C PHE A 74 -10.59 -1.73 0.69
N ASP A 75 -10.91 -0.93 1.70
CA ASP A 75 -11.94 -1.25 2.69
C ASP A 75 -13.31 -1.52 2.02
#